data_AF-A0A1G9G154-F1
#
_entry.id   AF-A0A1G9G154-F1
#
_cell.length_a   1.000
_cell.length_b   1.000
_cell.length_c   1.000
_cell.angle_alpha   90.00
_cell.angle_beta   90.00
_cell.angle_gamma   90.00
#
_symmetry.space_group_name_H-M   'P 1'
#
loop_
_entity.id
_entity.type
_entity.pdbx_description
1 polymer ?
#
loop_
_entity_poly.entity_id
_entity_poly.type
_entity_poly.pdbx_seq_one_letter_code
_entity_poly.pdbx_strand_id
1 'polypeptide(L)'
;MSKIAETLASLRRPRLLITAARHGMAEYNRARDLARALGRTSLPSPDQALPELIAAEAELERTRLARRAEYSVARHVEILTALLGELRLAVGDSGGAPA
;
A
#
# COMPACT_ATOMS: atom_id res chain seq x y z
N MET A 1 -8.67 16.95 3.61
CA MET A 1 -8.44 15.62 3.00
C MET A 1 -6.97 15.30 3.21
N SER A 2 -6.60 14.07 3.59
CA SER A 2 -5.19 13.78 3.95
C SER A 2 -4.29 13.90 2.72
N LYS A 3 -3.12 14.54 2.87
CA LYS A 3 -2.11 14.74 1.81
C LYS A 3 -1.69 13.43 1.11
N ILE A 4 -1.81 12.31 1.83
CA ILE A 4 -1.51 10.98 1.32
C ILE A 4 -2.60 10.51 0.34
N ALA A 5 -3.88 10.74 0.65
CA ALA A 5 -4.96 10.40 -0.28
C ALA A 5 -4.87 11.18 -1.60
N GLU A 6 -4.45 12.45 -1.55
CA GLU A 6 -4.20 13.27 -2.74
C GLU A 6 -3.01 12.75 -3.55
N THR A 7 -1.94 12.33 -2.87
CA THR A 7 -0.80 11.66 -3.51
C THR A 7 -1.27 10.41 -4.25
N LEU A 8 -2.10 9.57 -3.63
CA LEU A 8 -2.67 8.37 -4.25
C LEU A 8 -3.66 8.66 -5.38
N ALA A 9 -4.33 9.81 -5.39
CA ALA A 9 -5.18 10.19 -6.51
C ALA A 9 -4.36 10.64 -7.74
N SER A 10 -3.18 11.23 -7.52
CA SER A 10 -2.26 11.63 -8.60
C SER A 10 -1.55 10.44 -9.26
N LEU A 11 -1.56 9.30 -8.57
CA LEU A 11 -0.95 8.08 -9.01
C LEU A 11 -1.72 7.47 -10.21
N ARG A 12 -1.20 7.62 -11.44
CA ARG A 12 -1.75 6.91 -12.62
C ARG A 12 -1.43 5.42 -12.58
N ARG A 13 -2.39 4.59 -12.17
CA ARG A 13 -2.25 3.12 -12.16
C ARG A 13 -3.24 2.49 -13.13
N PRO A 14 -2.88 1.37 -13.78
CA PRO A 14 -3.85 0.53 -14.47
C PRO A 14 -5.03 0.20 -13.55
N ARG A 15 -6.26 0.47 -13.99
CA ARG A 15 -7.49 0.28 -13.19
C ARG A 15 -7.57 -1.14 -12.61
N LEU A 16 -7.09 -2.14 -13.33
CA LEU A 16 -7.07 -3.53 -12.92
C LEU A 16 -6.28 -3.77 -11.61
N LEU A 17 -5.13 -3.11 -11.43
CA LEU A 17 -4.30 -3.27 -10.23
C LEU A 17 -5.00 -2.72 -8.99
N ILE A 18 -5.60 -1.53 -9.13
CA ILE A 18 -6.36 -0.90 -8.05
C ILE A 18 -7.61 -1.73 -7.73
N THR A 19 -8.32 -2.24 -8.74
CA THR A 19 -9.48 -3.12 -8.52
C THR A 19 -9.06 -4.39 -7.77
N ALA A 20 -7.98 -5.05 -8.18
CA ALA A 20 -7.47 -6.24 -7.50
C ALA A 20 -7.09 -5.95 -6.04
N ALA A 21 -6.38 -4.85 -5.80
CA ALA A 21 -6.01 -4.44 -4.44
C ALA A 21 -7.25 -4.14 -3.57
N ARG A 22 -8.28 -3.51 -4.13
CA ARG A 22 -9.54 -3.23 -3.42
C ARG A 22 -10.29 -4.51 -3.03
N HIS A 23 -10.24 -5.56 -3.83
CA HIS A 23 -10.77 -6.87 -3.43
C HIS A 23 -9.93 -7.47 -2.29
N GLY A 24 -8.60 -7.39 -2.37
CA GLY A 24 -7.70 -7.84 -1.32
C GLY A 24 -7.90 -7.11 0.02
N MET A 25 -8.36 -5.86 0.01
CA MET A 25 -8.64 -5.10 1.23
C MET A 25 -9.69 -5.75 2.14
N ALA A 26 -10.62 -6.53 1.58
CA ALA A 26 -11.65 -7.21 2.39
C ALA A 26 -11.03 -8.25 3.34
N GLU A 27 -9.89 -8.81 2.97
CA GLU A 27 -9.17 -9.85 3.70
C GLU A 27 -7.86 -9.35 4.33
N TYR A 28 -7.62 -8.04 4.28
CA TYR A 28 -6.39 -7.42 4.76
C TYR A 28 -6.20 -7.65 6.25
N ASN A 29 -5.15 -8.39 6.60
CA ASN A 29 -4.67 -8.59 7.94
C ASN A 29 -3.33 -7.86 8.10
N ARG A 30 -3.34 -6.77 8.87
CA ARG A 30 -2.15 -5.95 9.09
C ARG A 30 -0.92 -6.75 9.51
N ALA A 31 -1.07 -7.71 10.42
CA ALA A 31 0.08 -8.46 10.92
C ALA A 31 0.72 -9.37 9.87
N ARG A 32 -0.11 -10.03 9.07
CA ARG A 32 0.35 -10.94 8.00
C ARG A 32 0.81 -10.17 6.77
N ASP A 33 -0.03 -9.27 6.28
CA ASP A 33 0.10 -8.69 4.95
C ASP A 33 1.11 -7.54 4.94
N LEU A 34 1.17 -6.71 5.99
CA LEU A 34 2.18 -5.65 6.09
C LEU A 34 3.58 -6.23 6.29
N ALA A 35 3.70 -7.27 7.13
CA ALA A 35 4.98 -7.97 7.33
C ALA A 35 5.51 -8.55 6.01
N ARG A 36 4.63 -9.17 5.23
CA ARG A 36 4.96 -9.74 3.92
C ARG A 36 5.29 -8.66 2.87
N ALA A 37 4.52 -7.59 2.83
CA ALA A 37 4.71 -6.45 1.93
C ALA A 37 6.06 -5.74 2.17
N LEU A 38 6.43 -5.50 3.43
CA LEU A 38 7.68 -4.84 3.81
C LEU A 38 8.87 -5.81 3.96
N GLY A 39 8.61 -7.12 4.04
CA GLY A 39 9.62 -8.14 4.28
C GLY A 39 10.25 -8.06 5.68
N ARG A 40 9.50 -7.64 6.70
CA ARG A 40 9.98 -7.46 8.08
C ARG A 40 9.01 -8.05 9.10
N THR A 41 9.53 -8.51 10.23
CA THR A 41 8.72 -9.07 11.33
C THR A 41 8.15 -7.99 12.26
N SER A 42 8.83 -6.84 12.39
CA SER A 42 8.33 -5.69 13.16
C SER A 42 7.43 -4.80 12.29
N LEU A 43 6.23 -4.52 12.80
CA LEU A 43 5.25 -3.69 12.11
C LEU A 43 5.40 -2.24 12.55
N PRO A 44 5.77 -1.31 11.66
CA PRO A 44 5.82 0.12 11.99
C PRO A 44 4.43 0.67 12.30
N SER A 45 4.31 1.91 12.80
CA SER A 45 3.00 2.58 12.87
C SER A 45 2.45 2.85 11.45
N PRO A 46 1.14 3.05 11.26
CA PRO A 46 0.58 3.34 9.93
C PRO A 46 1.24 4.54 9.24
N ASP A 47 1.54 5.59 10.00
CA ASP A 47 2.22 6.80 9.49
C ASP A 47 3.66 6.54 9.02
N GLN A 48 4.33 5.57 9.64
CA GLN A 48 5.67 5.13 9.25
C GLN A 48 5.64 4.11 8.10
N ALA A 49 4.61 3.27 8.03
CA ALA A 49 4.43 2.27 6.99
C ALA A 49 4.15 2.89 5.62
N LEU A 50 3.33 3.95 5.59
CA LEU A 50 2.84 4.56 4.35
C LEU A 50 3.97 5.07 3.42
N PRO A 51 4.96 5.84 3.89
CA PRO A 51 6.09 6.25 3.06
C PRO A 51 6.87 5.08 2.45
N GLU A 52 7.10 4.01 3.22
CA GLU A 52 7.81 2.82 2.73
C GLU A 52 7.01 2.09 1.64
N LEU A 53 5.69 1.94 1.83
CA LEU A 53 4.79 1.32 0.86
C LEU A 53 4.69 2.14 -0.44
N ILE A 54 4.67 3.48 -0.35
CA ILE A 54 4.68 4.37 -1.52
C ILE A 54 5.98 4.19 -2.33
N ALA A 55 7.12 4.12 -1.64
CA ALA A 55 8.42 3.91 -2.30
C ALA A 55 8.48 2.54 -3.00
N ALA A 56 8.01 1.48 -2.32
CA ALA A 56 7.95 0.13 -2.88
C ALA A 56 7.02 0.05 -4.11
N GLU A 57 5.87 0.72 -4.06
CA GLU A 57 4.92 0.79 -5.17
C GLU A 57 5.53 1.51 -6.38
N ALA A 58 6.19 2.64 -6.16
CA ALA A 58 6.84 3.41 -7.22
C ALA A 58 7.92 2.59 -7.94
N GLU A 59 8.71 1.81 -7.20
CA GLU A 59 9.75 0.95 -7.80
C GLU A 59 9.14 -0.21 -8.62
N LEU A 60 8.02 -0.79 -8.15
CA LEU A 60 7.30 -1.82 -8.91
C LEU A 60 6.67 -1.25 -10.17
N GLU A 61 6.11 -0.04 -10.13
CA GLU A 61 5.58 0.64 -11.30
C GLU A 61 6.69 0.94 -12.31
N ARG A 62 7.86 1.40 -11.84
CA ARG A 62 9.03 1.62 -12.69
C ARG A 62 9.49 0.32 -13.37
N THR A 63 9.53 -0.78 -12.62
CA THR A 63 9.89 -2.12 -13.12
C THR A 63 8.86 -2.61 -14.15
N ARG A 64 7.56 -2.38 -13.91
CA ARG A 64 6.46 -2.70 -14.82
C ARG A 64 6.60 -1.95 -16.15
N LEU A 65 6.84 -0.65 -16.10
CA LEU A 65 7.00 0.20 -17.27
C LEU A 65 8.26 -0.17 -18.08
N ALA A 66 9.34 -0.50 -17.39
CA ALA A 66 10.58 -0.97 -18.00
C ALA A 66 10.50 -2.43 -18.50
N ARG A 67 9.37 -3.13 -18.31
CA ARG A 67 9.14 -4.53 -18.71
C ARG A 67 10.24 -5.48 -18.23
N ARG A 68 10.77 -5.25 -17.03
CA ARG A 68 11.85 -6.09 -16.51
C ARG A 68 11.32 -7.46 -16.09
N ALA A 69 12.17 -8.48 -16.18
CA ALA A 69 11.81 -9.86 -15.87
C ALA A 69 11.49 -10.08 -14.38
N GLU A 70 12.00 -9.22 -13.49
CA GLU A 70 11.76 -9.30 -12.05
C GLU A 70 10.40 -8.72 -11.64
N TYR A 71 9.64 -8.14 -12.58
CA TYR A 71 8.31 -7.60 -12.27
C TYR A 71 7.34 -8.70 -11.85
N SER A 72 6.81 -8.59 -10.64
CA SER A 72 5.74 -9.44 -10.13
C SER A 72 4.46 -8.64 -9.94
N VAL A 73 3.44 -8.97 -10.76
CA VAL A 73 2.09 -8.40 -10.62
C VAL A 73 1.47 -8.75 -9.28
N ALA A 74 1.71 -9.97 -8.77
CA ALA A 74 1.20 -10.41 -7.47
C ALA A 74 1.77 -9.55 -6.33
N ARG A 75 3.09 -9.28 -6.38
CA ARG A 75 3.74 -8.38 -5.42
C ARG A 75 3.20 -6.95 -5.51
N HIS A 76 2.93 -6.46 -6.71
CA HIS A 76 2.35 -5.12 -6.90
C HIS A 76 0.96 -5.01 -6.28
N VAL A 77 0.10 -6.01 -6.49
CA VAL A 77 -1.22 -6.06 -5.84
C VAL A 77 -1.09 -6.15 -4.32
N GLU A 78 -0.13 -6.92 -3.81
CA GLU A 78 0.15 -7.04 -2.38
C GLU A 78 0.53 -5.69 -1.76
N ILE A 79 1.49 -4.96 -2.35
CA ILE A 79 1.88 -3.62 -1.90
C ILE A 79 0.71 -2.64 -1.94
N LEU A 80 -0.06 -2.63 -3.04
CA LEU A 80 -1.22 -1.75 -3.17
C LEU A 80 -2.31 -2.09 -2.15
N THR A 81 -2.51 -3.37 -1.84
CA THR A 81 -3.48 -3.81 -0.82
C THR A 81 -3.07 -3.31 0.56
N ALA A 82 -1.79 -3.51 0.93
CA ALA A 82 -1.24 -3.02 2.18
C ALA A 82 -1.32 -1.49 2.28
N LEU A 83 -1.00 -0.78 1.20
CA LEU A 83 -1.02 0.67 1.15
C LEU A 83 -2.43 1.25 1.34
N LEU A 84 -3.44 0.67 0.69
CA LEU A 84 -4.83 1.09 0.88
C LEU A 84 -5.35 0.73 2.28
N GLY A 85 -4.91 -0.42 2.81
CA GLY A 85 -5.21 -0.86 4.17
C GLY A 85 -4.65 0.10 5.22
N GLU A 86 -3.36 0.43 5.16
CA GLU A 86 -2.72 1.36 6.08
C GLU A 86 -3.28 2.79 5.94
N LEU A 87 -3.65 3.23 4.73
CA LEU A 87 -4.29 4.54 4.56
C LEU A 87 -5.63 4.60 5.30
N ARG A 88 -6.44 3.54 5.21
CA ARG A 88 -7.72 3.45 5.94
C ARG A 88 -7.49 3.54 7.44
N LEU A 89 -6.45 2.88 7.96
CA LEU A 89 -6.09 2.94 9.37
C LEU A 89 -5.62 4.34 9.78
N ALA A 90 -4.72 4.97 9.02
CA ALA A 90 -4.24 6.31 9.32
C ALA A 90 -5.37 7.36 9.31
N VAL A 91 -6.30 7.27 8.36
CA VAL A 91 -7.48 8.16 8.30
C VAL A 91 -8.47 7.89 9.44
N GLY A 92 -8.63 6.63 9.86
CA GLY A 92 -9.48 6.25 10.99
C GLY A 92 -8.88 6.63 12.35
N ASP A 93 -7.56 6.53 12.49
CA ASP A 93 -6.79 6.87 13.69
C ASP A 93 -6.68 8.39 13.91
N SER A 94 -6.76 9.16 12.82
CA SER A 94 -6.87 10.63 12.86
C SER A 94 -8.11 11.16 13.61
N GLY A 95 -9.06 10.28 13.98
CA GLY A 95 -10.26 10.58 14.76
C GLY A 95 -10.25 10.06 16.21
N GLY A 96 -9.12 9.50 16.69
CA GLY A 96 -9.06 8.81 17.98
C GLY A 96 -7.82 9.13 18.80
N ALA A 97 -7.80 10.30 19.45
CA ALA A 97 -7.03 10.52 20.67
C ALA A 97 -7.95 11.16 21.72
N PRO A 98 -8.34 10.40 22.76
CA PRO A 98 -7.96 10.82 24.10
C PRO A 98 -7.30 9.68 24.90
N ALA A 99 -6.06 9.91 25.32
CA ALA A 99 -5.47 9.47 26.59
C ALA A 99 -4.10 10.14 26.77
#